data_AF-A0A9W6JEU4-F1
#
_entry.id   AF-A0A9W6JEU4-F1
#
_cell.length_a   1.000
_cell.length_b   1.000
_cell.length_c   1.000
_cell.angle_alpha   90.00
_cell.angle_beta   90.00
_cell.angle_gamma   90.00
#
_symmetry.space_group_name_H-M   'P 1'
#
loop_
_entity.id
_entity.type
_entity.pdbx_description
1 polymer ?
#
loop_
_entity_poly.entity_id
_entity_poly.type
_entity_poly.pdbx_seq_one_letter_code
_entity_poly.pdbx_strand_id
1 'polypeptide(L)'
;MTIVKLACGALVAGLWAAGAAAAPSDDAAKCDEGIAMIRAEQAKSPPADVAAKLKTALRVAEREKGEAEYDECLDAIQDARKALGSAR
;
A
#
# COMPACT_ATOMS: atom_id res chain seq x y z
N MET A 1 25.87 3.29 -12.00
CA MET A 1 26.76 2.26 -11.42
C MET A 1 27.72 2.95 -10.48
N THR A 2 27.34 3.06 -9.21
CA THR A 2 28.07 3.73 -8.12
C THR A 2 27.20 3.50 -6.87
N ILE A 3 27.62 2.97 -5.72
CA ILE A 3 28.94 2.71 -5.14
C ILE A 3 28.77 1.51 -4.19
N VAL A 4 29.63 0.49 -4.28
CA VAL A 4 29.83 -0.51 -3.22
C VAL A 4 30.56 0.15 -2.06
N LYS A 5 30.01 0.05 -0.85
CA LYS A 5 30.79 0.27 0.38
C LYS A 5 30.38 -0.77 1.43
N LEU A 6 31.04 -1.93 1.39
CA LEU A 6 31.14 -2.85 2.52
C LEU A 6 32.35 -2.46 3.37
N ALA A 7 32.14 -2.33 4.68
CA ALA A 7 33.04 -2.79 5.76
C ALA A 7 32.34 -2.45 7.10
N CYS A 8 31.74 -3.43 7.79
CA CYS A 8 32.36 -4.30 8.80
C CYS A 8 32.60 -3.56 10.13
N GLY A 9 31.84 -3.95 11.17
CA GLY A 9 31.99 -3.41 12.53
C GLY A 9 31.12 -4.14 13.56
N ALA A 10 31.75 -5.13 14.22
CA ALA A 10 31.51 -5.61 15.60
C ALA A 10 30.18 -6.30 16.00
N LEU A 11 30.35 -7.54 16.50
CA LEU A 11 29.42 -8.32 17.31
C LEU A 11 28.88 -7.56 18.53
N VAL A 12 27.57 -7.55 18.75
CA VAL A 12 26.95 -7.62 20.09
C VAL A 12 25.65 -8.43 20.01
N ALA A 13 25.58 -9.48 20.82
CA ALA A 13 24.39 -10.28 21.04
C ALA A 13 23.22 -9.41 21.52
N GLY A 14 22.05 -9.56 20.91
CA GLY A 14 20.86 -8.87 21.39
C GLY A 14 19.66 -9.16 20.52
N LEU A 15 18.73 -9.88 21.12
CA LEU A 15 17.35 -10.04 20.65
C LEU A 15 17.20 -10.83 19.35
N TRP A 16 16.79 -12.10 19.51
CA TRP A 16 15.77 -12.66 18.63
C TRP A 16 14.54 -11.73 18.70
N ALA A 17 14.57 -10.63 17.95
CA ALA A 17 13.35 -10.00 17.51
C ALA A 17 12.73 -11.04 16.58
N ALA A 18 11.80 -11.83 17.13
CA ALA A 18 10.82 -12.51 16.33
C ALA A 18 10.29 -11.47 15.35
N GLY A 19 10.74 -11.58 14.10
CA GLY A 19 10.24 -10.75 13.03
C GLY A 19 8.75 -10.90 13.08
N ALA A 20 8.06 -9.82 13.37
CA ALA A 20 6.66 -9.70 13.03
C ALA A 20 6.63 -9.68 11.50
N ALA A 21 6.78 -10.85 10.89
CA ALA A 21 6.23 -11.12 9.59
C ALA A 21 4.74 -10.88 9.79
N ALA A 22 4.28 -9.67 9.44
CA ALA A 22 2.88 -9.42 9.24
C ALA A 22 2.39 -10.56 8.36
N ALA A 23 1.46 -11.36 8.89
CA ALA A 23 1.03 -12.56 8.23
C ALA A 23 0.54 -12.16 6.83
N PRO A 24 1.12 -12.71 5.75
CA PRO A 24 0.84 -12.25 4.37
C PRO A 24 -0.64 -12.35 3.99
N SER A 25 -1.42 -13.15 4.72
CA SER A 25 -2.85 -13.30 4.51
C SER A 25 -3.68 -12.09 4.96
N ASP A 26 -3.24 -11.33 5.97
CA ASP A 26 -4.02 -10.19 6.47
C ASP A 26 -3.92 -9.00 5.51
N ASP A 27 -2.74 -8.75 4.95
CA ASP A 27 -2.54 -7.62 4.03
C ASP A 27 -3.20 -7.87 2.67
N ALA A 28 -3.25 -9.12 2.20
CA ALA A 28 -4.05 -9.51 1.04
C ALA A 28 -5.55 -9.22 1.24
N ALA A 29 -6.12 -9.59 2.38
CA ALA A 29 -7.52 -9.32 2.70
C ALA A 29 -7.80 -7.81 2.81
N LYS A 30 -6.92 -7.06 3.48
CA LYS A 30 -7.02 -5.59 3.58
C LYS A 30 -6.93 -4.90 2.22
N CYS A 31 -6.06 -5.39 1.33
CA CYS A 31 -5.96 -4.90 -0.05
C CYS A 31 -7.29 -5.11 -0.79
N ASP A 32 -7.90 -6.29 -0.67
CA ASP A 32 -9.22 -6.59 -1.26
C ASP A 32 -10.33 -5.68 -0.75
N GLU A 33 -10.40 -5.49 0.56
CA GLU A 33 -11.35 -4.57 1.20
C GLU A 33 -11.14 -3.12 0.74
N GLY A 34 -9.87 -2.69 0.64
CA GLY A 34 -9.51 -1.37 0.15
C GLY A 34 -9.92 -1.15 -1.30
N ILE A 35 -9.68 -2.11 -2.19
CA ILE A 35 -10.11 -2.07 -3.58
C ILE A 35 -11.63 -1.95 -3.68
N ALA A 36 -12.37 -2.75 -2.89
CA ALA A 36 -13.83 -2.68 -2.85
C ALA A 36 -14.32 -1.29 -2.40
N MET A 37 -13.68 -0.69 -1.39
CA MET A 37 -13.95 0.68 -0.95
C MET A 37 -13.73 1.68 -2.09
N ILE A 38 -12.60 1.64 -2.79
CA ILE A 38 -12.32 2.58 -3.88
C ILE A 38 -13.38 2.49 -4.98
N ARG A 39 -13.81 1.27 -5.35
CA ARG A 39 -14.89 1.08 -6.34
C ARG A 39 -16.21 1.68 -5.86
N ALA A 40 -16.56 1.46 -4.60
CA ALA A 40 -17.77 2.01 -4.00
C ALA A 40 -17.75 3.55 -3.99
N GLU A 41 -16.62 4.18 -3.68
CA GLU A 41 -16.49 5.63 -3.70
C GLU A 41 -16.54 6.21 -5.12
N GLN A 42 -15.94 5.53 -6.12
CA GLN A 42 -16.09 5.94 -7.52
C GLN A 42 -17.55 5.92 -8.00
N ALA A 43 -18.35 4.94 -7.54
CA ALA A 43 -19.76 4.84 -7.88
C ALA A 43 -20.61 6.01 -7.33
N LYS A 44 -20.12 6.74 -6.33
CA LYS A 44 -20.80 7.93 -5.77
C LYS A 44 -20.63 9.19 -6.62
N SER A 45 -19.95 9.10 -7.77
CA SER A 45 -19.68 10.23 -8.66
C SER A 45 -19.01 11.41 -7.91
N PRO A 46 -17.82 11.19 -7.30
CA PRO A 46 -17.14 12.23 -6.55
C PRO A 46 -16.66 13.37 -7.47
N PRO A 47 -16.26 14.53 -6.90
CA PRO A 47 -15.69 15.63 -7.68
C PRO A 47 -14.59 15.16 -8.63
N ALA A 48 -14.46 15.81 -9.79
CA ALA A 48 -13.63 15.32 -10.90
C ALA A 48 -12.16 15.07 -10.51
N ASP A 49 -11.60 15.92 -9.64
CA ASP A 49 -10.23 15.78 -9.14
C ASP A 49 -10.07 14.57 -8.21
N VAL A 50 -11.07 14.29 -7.38
CA VAL A 50 -11.14 13.11 -6.50
C VAL A 50 -11.34 11.85 -7.33
N ALA A 51 -12.25 11.89 -8.31
CA ALA A 51 -12.51 10.78 -9.23
C ALA A 51 -11.22 10.36 -9.98
N ALA A 52 -10.42 11.33 -10.44
CA ALA A 52 -9.15 11.06 -11.10
C ALA A 52 -8.12 10.39 -10.17
N LYS A 53 -8.04 10.85 -8.90
CA LYS A 53 -7.17 10.24 -7.88
C LYS A 53 -7.62 8.83 -7.53
N LEU A 54 -8.92 8.60 -7.33
CA LEU A 54 -9.48 7.28 -7.05
C LEU A 54 -9.25 6.29 -8.20
N LYS A 55 -9.42 6.73 -9.46
CA LYS A 55 -9.14 5.90 -10.64
C LYS A 55 -7.68 5.49 -10.70
N THR A 56 -6.76 6.39 -10.33
CA THR A 56 -5.33 6.10 -10.31
C THR A 56 -4.97 5.13 -9.19
N ALA A 57 -5.43 5.40 -7.96
CA ALA A 57 -5.22 4.52 -6.83
C ALA A 57 -5.77 3.11 -7.08
N LEU A 58 -6.96 2.99 -7.67
CA LEU A 58 -7.54 1.68 -8.02
C LEU A 58 -6.64 0.89 -8.98
N ARG A 59 -6.17 1.54 -10.05
CA ARG A 59 -5.30 0.92 -11.05
C ARG A 59 -3.97 0.44 -10.46
N VAL A 60 -3.42 1.20 -9.50
CA VAL A 60 -2.19 0.82 -8.79
C VAL A 60 -2.49 -0.37 -7.88
N ALA A 61 -3.48 -0.26 -6.99
CA ALA A 61 -3.86 -1.34 -6.07
C ALA A 61 -4.17 -2.66 -6.80
N GLU A 62 -4.89 -2.63 -7.93
CA GLU A 62 -5.16 -3.82 -8.74
C GLU A 62 -3.89 -4.44 -9.36
N ARG A 63 -2.91 -3.63 -9.76
CA ARG A 63 -1.62 -4.12 -10.28
C ARG A 63 -0.81 -4.75 -9.16
N GLU A 64 -0.61 -4.04 -8.05
CA GLU A 64 0.21 -4.52 -6.94
C GLU A 64 -0.39 -5.79 -6.31
N LYS A 65 -1.72 -5.88 -6.21
CA LYS A 65 -2.41 -7.13 -5.86
C LYS A 65 -2.07 -8.28 -6.82
N GLY A 66 -2.04 -8.02 -8.13
CA GLY A 66 -1.68 -9.01 -9.14
C GLY A 66 -0.23 -9.47 -9.06
N GLU A 67 0.65 -8.63 -8.51
CA GLU A 67 2.07 -8.90 -8.26
C GLU A 67 2.33 -9.47 -6.86
N ALA A 68 1.30 -9.60 -6.02
CA ALA A 68 1.36 -9.99 -4.61
C ALA A 68 2.19 -9.05 -3.71
N GLU A 69 2.38 -7.80 -4.16
CA GLU A 69 3.02 -6.70 -3.42
C GLU A 69 1.94 -6.00 -2.57
N TYR A 70 1.52 -6.64 -1.48
CA TYR A 70 0.34 -6.20 -0.72
C TYR A 70 0.58 -4.93 0.09
N ASP A 71 1.80 -4.66 0.55
CA ASP A 71 2.18 -3.42 1.21
C ASP A 71 2.05 -2.23 0.26
N GLU A 72 2.54 -2.35 -0.98
CA GLU A 72 2.37 -1.33 -2.02
C GLU A 72 0.90 -1.17 -2.44
N CYS A 73 0.12 -2.26 -2.44
CA CYS A 73 -1.33 -2.16 -2.58
C CYS A 73 -1.93 -1.29 -1.48
N LEU A 74 -1.58 -1.54 -0.21
CA LEU A 74 -2.10 -0.80 0.94
C LEU A 74 -1.72 0.68 0.91
N ASP A 75 -0.53 1.02 0.40
CA ASP A 75 -0.12 2.40 0.18
C ASP A 75 -1.02 3.10 -0.85
N ALA A 76 -1.33 2.42 -1.96
CA ALA A 76 -2.29 2.93 -2.94
C ALA A 76 -3.70 3.10 -2.35
N ILE A 77 -4.15 2.18 -1.49
CA ILE A 77 -5.41 2.33 -0.73
C ILE A 77 -5.35 3.55 0.18
N GLN A 78 -4.23 3.79 0.84
CA GLN A 78 -4.08 4.94 1.72
C GLN A 78 -4.12 6.27 0.95
N ASP A 79 -3.55 6.33 -0.25
CA ASP A 79 -3.64 7.52 -1.10
C ASP A 79 -5.08 7.80 -1.57
N ALA A 80 -5.87 6.77 -1.86
CA ALA A 80 -7.30 6.94 -2.10
C ALA A 80 -8.02 7.54 -0.88
N ARG A 81 -7.72 7.06 0.33
CA ARG A 81 -8.30 7.60 1.57
C ARG A 81 -7.94 9.07 1.80
N LYS A 82 -6.68 9.46 1.54
CA LYS A 82 -6.24 10.87 1.61
C LYS A 82 -7.01 11.75 0.62
N ALA A 83 -7.23 11.26 -0.60
CA ALA A 83 -8.00 11.99 -1.61
C ALA A 83 -9.45 12.23 -1.17
N LEU A 84 -10.09 11.22 -0.57
CA LEU A 84 -11.46 11.34 -0.03
C LEU A 84 -11.54 12.29 1.16
N GLY A 85 -10.53 12.27 2.05
CA GLY A 85 -10.45 13.17 3.20
C GLY A 85 -10.22 14.63 2.81
N SER A 86 -9.55 14.87 1.67
CA SER A 86 -9.30 16.21 1.12
C SER A 86 -10.48 16.78 0.34
N ALA A 87 -11.51 15.96 0.07
CA ALA A 87 -12.72 16.31 -0.67
C ALA A 87 -13.90 16.73 0.22
N ARG A 88 -13.72 16.65 1.54
CA ARG A 88 -14.73 16.89 2.57
C ARG A 88 -14.60 18.29 3.15
#